data_AF-A0A7S0BLG8-F1
#
_entry.id   AF-A0A7S0BLG8-F1
#
_cell.length_a   1.000
_cell.length_b   1.000
_cell.length_c   1.000
_cell.angle_alpha   90.00
_cell.angle_beta   90.00
_cell.angle_gamma   90.00
#
_symmetry.space_group_name_H-M   'P 1'
#
loop_
_entity.id
_entity.type
_entity.pdbx_description
1 polymer ?
#
loop_
_entity_poly.entity_id
_entity_poly.type
_entity_poly.pdbx_seq_one_letter_code
_entity_poly.pdbx_strand_id
1 'polypeptide(L)'
;NAPSWDDAFNRIELKEGDVPPFKRADNKHSDVDASDRPTDFYYDRYVFLMKIFYDNNYDEAKIAAKCPYLIQDVLFNTILSKAEDTLADIAVLIGKPSKEFRSRAEKTRAAILKKMWNAEDAAFYDYDLFSDEVIKERIGGAMAGIYGVTLPRNDMKNFLTVLDSEEAMGRLGNQTGFPLPTMLTNEETYMPNNYWRGPVWININYMVIEGLLSYGTEEALETAQYLFRKTLDLVQIGGFFEYFSALDASPHGGGDFSWTASLVIDMICDPDKHERLTAANVASNGSEVVYFSGITISVLVGGLTVAVIRKRTRGGQGGQRVSSSDAAESM
;
A
#
# COMPACT_ATOMS: atom_id res chain seq x y z
N ASN A 1 10.69 -6.58 4.98
CA ASN A 1 11.49 -6.25 6.17
C ASN A 1 10.71 -5.31 7.09
N ALA A 2 9.40 -5.53 7.26
CA ALA A 2 8.61 -4.72 8.17
C ALA A 2 9.17 -4.86 9.59
N PRO A 3 9.22 -3.78 10.39
CA PRO A 3 9.75 -3.84 11.75
C PRO A 3 9.03 -4.83 12.66
N SER A 4 7.75 -5.12 12.42
CA SER A 4 6.99 -6.13 13.16
C SER A 4 7.58 -7.54 13.07
N TRP A 5 8.56 -7.79 12.21
CA TRP A 5 9.19 -9.10 12.06
C TRP A 5 10.62 -9.14 12.61
N ASP A 6 11.13 -8.04 13.16
CA ASP A 6 12.54 -7.91 13.52
C ASP A 6 12.95 -8.85 14.65
N ASP A 7 12.17 -8.95 15.72
CA ASP A 7 12.46 -9.88 16.82
C ASP A 7 12.44 -11.33 16.35
N ALA A 8 11.50 -11.67 15.46
CA ALA A 8 11.41 -13.00 14.86
C ALA A 8 12.61 -13.31 13.95
N PHE A 9 13.22 -12.31 13.32
CA PHE A 9 14.48 -12.49 12.60
C PHE A 9 15.68 -12.51 13.54
N ASN A 10 15.73 -11.64 14.55
CA ASN A 10 16.85 -11.51 15.50
C ASN A 10 17.09 -12.80 16.29
N ARG A 11 16.04 -13.55 16.62
CA ARG A 11 16.16 -14.85 17.31
C ARG A 11 16.77 -15.97 16.46
N ILE A 12 16.87 -15.79 15.15
CA ILE A 12 17.50 -16.78 14.26
C ILE A 12 19.00 -16.62 14.36
N GLU A 13 19.63 -17.55 15.09
CA GLU A 13 21.08 -17.68 15.20
C GLU A 13 21.61 -18.62 14.11
N LEU A 14 22.17 -18.05 13.04
CA LEU A 14 22.73 -18.81 11.93
C LEU A 14 24.14 -19.32 12.26
N LYS A 15 24.40 -20.58 11.93
CA LYS A 15 25.71 -21.23 12.01
C LYS A 15 26.33 -21.37 10.62
N GLU A 16 27.63 -21.60 10.59
CA GLU A 16 28.34 -21.92 9.35
C GLU A 16 27.70 -23.15 8.68
N GLY A 17 27.32 -23.01 7.40
CA GLY A 17 26.66 -24.06 6.63
C GLY A 17 25.12 -24.05 6.69
N ASP A 18 24.51 -23.24 7.56
CA ASP A 18 23.03 -23.14 7.63
C ASP A 18 22.44 -22.45 6.39
N VAL A 19 23.19 -21.55 5.76
CA VAL A 19 22.77 -20.82 4.56
C VAL A 19 23.58 -21.29 3.35
N PRO A 20 22.95 -21.87 2.32
CA PRO A 20 23.65 -22.19 1.08
C PRO A 20 24.14 -20.92 0.37
N PRO A 21 25.27 -20.96 -0.35
CA PRO A 21 25.78 -19.79 -1.05
C PRO A 21 24.77 -19.30 -2.11
N PHE A 22 24.52 -18.00 -2.13
CA PHE A 22 23.62 -17.36 -3.10
C PHE A 22 24.16 -16.01 -3.55
N LYS A 23 23.56 -15.46 -4.61
CA LYS A 23 23.82 -14.10 -5.07
C LYS A 23 22.51 -13.36 -5.21
N ARG A 24 22.41 -12.20 -4.57
CA ARG A 24 21.27 -11.30 -4.70
C ARG A 24 21.14 -10.79 -6.13
N ALA A 25 19.90 -10.71 -6.59
CA ALA A 25 19.54 -10.16 -7.89
C ALA A 25 18.75 -8.85 -7.76
N ASP A 26 18.11 -8.62 -6.61
CA ASP A 26 17.24 -7.48 -6.37
C ASP A 26 17.98 -6.14 -6.36
N ASN A 27 19.24 -6.13 -5.94
CA ASN A 27 20.10 -4.94 -5.90
C ASN A 27 20.84 -4.67 -7.21
N LYS A 28 20.48 -5.34 -8.31
CA LYS A 28 21.11 -5.17 -9.63
C LYS A 28 20.30 -4.32 -10.60
N HIS A 29 19.07 -3.97 -10.26
CA HIS A 29 18.26 -3.07 -11.06
C HIS A 29 18.76 -1.63 -10.90
N SER A 30 18.97 -0.92 -12.01
CA SER A 30 19.50 0.45 -12.01
C SER A 30 18.65 1.45 -11.24
N ASP A 31 17.36 1.14 -11.11
CA ASP A 31 16.36 2.04 -10.52
C ASP A 31 16.24 1.82 -9.00
N VAL A 32 16.98 0.87 -8.43
CA VAL A 32 16.87 0.47 -7.02
C VAL A 32 18.17 0.76 -6.29
N ASP A 33 18.14 1.69 -5.34
CA ASP A 33 19.25 1.91 -4.42
C ASP A 33 19.37 0.74 -3.42
N ALA A 34 20.59 0.29 -3.16
CA ALA A 34 20.83 -0.79 -2.20
C ALA A 34 20.37 -0.42 -0.77
N SER A 35 20.42 0.86 -0.40
CA SER A 35 19.95 1.39 0.88
C SER A 35 18.42 1.39 1.01
N ASP A 36 17.69 1.27 -0.10
CA ASP A 36 16.23 1.13 -0.11
C ASP A 36 15.78 -0.33 0.06
N ARG A 37 16.72 -1.29 0.13
CA ARG A 37 16.43 -2.73 0.18
C ARG A 37 16.81 -3.35 1.52
N PRO A 38 16.26 -4.53 1.87
CA PRO A 38 16.73 -5.30 3.00
C PRO A 38 18.23 -5.61 2.90
N THR A 39 18.93 -5.58 4.02
CA THR A 39 20.36 -5.90 4.13
C THR A 39 20.62 -7.40 4.02
N ASP A 40 21.89 -7.79 3.91
CA ASP A 40 22.28 -9.22 3.85
C ASP A 40 21.89 -9.98 5.12
N PHE A 41 21.85 -9.31 6.28
CA PHE A 41 21.30 -9.86 7.53
C PHE A 41 19.91 -10.49 7.34
N TYR A 42 19.05 -9.80 6.59
CA TYR A 42 17.70 -10.28 6.30
C TYR A 42 17.72 -11.38 5.24
N TYR A 43 18.48 -11.20 4.16
CA TYR A 43 18.55 -12.19 3.08
C TYR A 43 19.10 -13.55 3.53
N ASP A 44 20.11 -13.57 4.40
CA ASP A 44 20.63 -14.82 4.98
C ASP A 44 19.53 -15.59 5.73
N ARG A 45 18.69 -14.86 6.50
CA ARG A 45 17.54 -15.45 7.21
C ARG A 45 16.43 -15.87 6.28
N TYR A 46 16.15 -15.11 5.21
CA TYR A 46 15.17 -15.50 4.20
C TYR A 46 15.57 -16.83 3.54
N VAL A 47 16.84 -16.95 3.16
CA VAL A 47 17.37 -18.17 2.54
C VAL A 47 17.41 -19.33 3.55
N PHE A 48 17.76 -19.07 4.81
CA PHE A 48 17.66 -20.08 5.87
C PHE A 48 16.23 -20.62 6.04
N LEU A 49 15.22 -19.75 6.10
CA LEU A 49 13.82 -20.18 6.19
C LEU A 49 13.40 -20.99 4.96
N MET A 50 13.80 -20.58 3.74
CA MET A 50 13.58 -21.36 2.53
C MET A 50 14.22 -22.76 2.59
N LYS A 51 15.42 -22.86 3.19
CA LYS A 51 16.08 -24.16 3.39
C LYS A 51 15.31 -25.04 4.37
N ILE A 52 14.77 -24.50 5.47
CA ILE A 52 13.87 -25.25 6.36
C ILE A 52 12.69 -25.80 5.56
N PHE A 53 12.09 -25.00 4.68
CA PHE A 53 10.94 -25.44 3.88
C PHE A 53 11.34 -26.57 2.92
N TYR A 54 12.46 -26.40 2.22
CA TYR A 54 13.02 -27.39 1.29
C TYR A 54 13.37 -28.72 1.97
N ASP A 55 14.11 -28.69 3.08
CA ASP A 55 14.55 -29.89 3.81
C ASP A 55 13.38 -30.69 4.39
N ASN A 56 12.22 -30.05 4.59
CA ASN A 56 11.00 -30.70 5.05
C ASN A 56 10.02 -31.01 3.90
N ASN A 57 10.47 -30.96 2.64
CA ASN A 57 9.66 -31.24 1.44
C ASN A 57 8.36 -30.42 1.37
N TYR A 58 8.38 -29.18 1.87
CA TYR A 58 7.19 -28.32 1.94
C TYR A 58 6.02 -28.91 2.75
N ASP A 59 6.29 -29.85 3.65
CA ASP A 59 5.30 -30.38 4.60
C ASP A 59 5.03 -29.33 5.69
N GLU A 60 3.86 -28.71 5.64
CA GLU A 60 3.48 -27.59 6.51
C GLU A 60 3.58 -27.93 8.01
N ALA A 61 3.17 -29.14 8.41
CA ALA A 61 3.21 -29.55 9.80
C ALA A 61 4.65 -29.69 10.31
N LYS A 62 5.54 -30.27 9.49
CA LYS A 62 6.96 -30.38 9.82
C LYS A 62 7.67 -29.04 9.80
N ILE A 63 7.29 -28.15 8.88
CA ILE A 63 7.80 -26.77 8.83
C ILE A 63 7.40 -26.04 10.10
N ALA A 64 6.11 -26.01 10.44
CA ALA A 64 5.62 -25.31 11.62
C ALA A 64 6.30 -25.79 12.91
N ALA A 65 6.55 -27.09 13.05
CA ALA A 65 7.22 -27.66 14.22
C ALA A 65 8.71 -27.24 14.37
N LYS A 66 9.36 -26.77 13.30
CA LYS A 66 10.79 -26.44 13.28
C LYS A 66 11.08 -24.97 12.99
N CYS A 67 10.10 -24.22 12.50
CA CYS A 67 10.32 -22.87 12.03
C CYS A 67 10.47 -21.91 13.22
N PRO A 68 11.60 -21.19 13.36
CA PRO A 68 11.76 -20.17 14.39
C PRO A 68 11.02 -18.86 14.07
N TYR A 69 10.35 -18.80 12.90
CA TYR A 69 9.62 -17.65 12.41
C TYR A 69 8.16 -18.06 12.16
N LEU A 70 7.26 -17.73 13.08
CA LEU A 70 5.84 -18.09 13.01
C LEU A 70 4.98 -16.87 13.32
N ILE A 71 4.82 -15.98 12.35
CA ILE A 71 4.04 -14.76 12.51
C ILE A 71 2.63 -14.97 11.97
N GLN A 72 1.63 -14.59 12.77
CA GLN A 72 0.27 -14.36 12.30
C GLN A 72 0.16 -12.88 11.91
N ASP A 73 0.24 -12.62 10.61
CA ASP A 73 0.22 -11.28 10.02
C ASP A 73 -1.24 -10.77 9.91
N VAL A 74 -1.52 -9.59 10.46
CA VAL A 74 -2.85 -8.99 10.40
C VAL A 74 -3.27 -8.65 8.97
N LEU A 75 -2.37 -8.14 8.14
CA LEU A 75 -2.67 -7.75 6.76
C LEU A 75 -3.02 -8.99 5.93
N PHE A 76 -2.23 -10.05 6.05
CA PHE A 76 -2.51 -11.32 5.37
C PHE A 76 -3.90 -11.87 5.75
N ASN A 77 -4.21 -11.94 7.06
CA ASN A 77 -5.50 -12.43 7.53
C ASN A 77 -6.66 -11.53 7.12
N THR A 78 -6.43 -10.22 7.04
CA THR A 78 -7.42 -9.24 6.56
C THR A 78 -7.75 -9.47 5.10
N ILE A 79 -6.74 -9.61 4.25
CA ILE A 79 -6.91 -9.92 2.82
C ILE A 79 -7.63 -11.25 2.65
N LEU A 80 -7.24 -12.27 3.42
CA LEU A 80 -7.91 -13.59 3.40
C LEU A 80 -9.39 -13.48 3.75
N SER A 81 -9.74 -12.76 4.81
CA SER A 81 -11.13 -12.49 5.20
C SER A 81 -11.92 -11.84 4.07
N LYS A 82 -11.38 -10.77 3.47
CA LYS A 82 -12.03 -10.06 2.36
C LYS A 82 -12.16 -10.95 1.12
N ALA A 83 -11.15 -11.76 0.82
CA ALA A 83 -11.16 -12.69 -0.30
C ALA A 83 -12.21 -13.78 -0.16
N GLU A 84 -12.35 -14.37 1.03
CA GLU A 84 -13.40 -15.35 1.34
C GLU A 84 -14.79 -14.74 1.17
N ASP A 85 -15.00 -13.52 1.66
CA ASP A 85 -16.27 -12.82 1.48
C ASP A 85 -16.58 -12.54 0.01
N THR A 86 -15.59 -12.05 -0.74
CA THR A 86 -15.73 -11.78 -2.18
C THR A 86 -16.00 -13.08 -2.95
N LEU A 87 -15.37 -14.19 -2.57
CA LEU A 87 -15.61 -15.49 -3.19
C LEU A 87 -17.01 -16.03 -2.86
N ALA A 88 -17.54 -15.73 -1.68
CA ALA A 88 -18.93 -15.99 -1.34
C ALA A 88 -19.90 -15.20 -2.22
N ASP A 89 -19.62 -13.92 -2.49
CA ASP A 89 -20.41 -13.09 -3.42
C ASP A 89 -20.40 -13.67 -4.83
N ILE A 90 -19.21 -14.01 -5.34
CA ILE A 90 -19.05 -14.67 -6.65
C ILE A 90 -19.87 -15.97 -6.68
N ALA A 91 -19.76 -16.81 -5.65
CA ALA A 91 -20.49 -18.08 -5.58
C ALA A 91 -22.00 -17.87 -5.67
N VAL A 92 -22.56 -16.86 -4.99
CA VAL A 92 -23.99 -16.51 -5.10
C VAL A 92 -24.35 -16.13 -6.53
N LEU A 93 -23.55 -15.28 -7.18
CA LEU A 93 -23.80 -14.81 -8.55
C LEU A 93 -23.83 -15.94 -9.57
N ILE A 94 -23.00 -16.97 -9.39
CA ILE A 94 -22.93 -18.12 -10.30
C ILE A 94 -23.76 -19.33 -9.84
N GLY A 95 -24.62 -19.17 -8.83
CA GLY A 95 -25.51 -20.23 -8.33
C GLY A 95 -24.79 -21.38 -7.63
N LYS A 96 -23.66 -21.13 -6.97
CA LYS A 96 -22.86 -22.09 -6.20
C LYS A 96 -23.04 -21.89 -4.68
N PRO A 97 -22.76 -22.92 -3.85
CA PRO A 97 -22.80 -22.77 -2.39
C PRO A 97 -21.81 -21.73 -1.89
N SER A 98 -22.28 -20.76 -1.09
CA SER A 98 -21.46 -19.64 -0.56
C SER A 98 -21.20 -19.70 0.95
N LYS A 99 -21.97 -20.52 1.67
CA LYS A 99 -22.02 -20.53 3.15
C LYS A 99 -20.66 -20.80 3.79
N GLU A 100 -19.87 -21.70 3.22
CA GLU A 100 -18.56 -22.06 3.78
C GLU A 100 -17.56 -20.90 3.68
N PHE A 101 -17.56 -20.17 2.56
CA PHE A 101 -16.71 -19.00 2.36
C PHE A 101 -17.06 -17.91 3.39
N ARG A 102 -18.35 -17.60 3.57
CA ARG A 102 -18.80 -16.67 4.63
C ARG A 102 -18.37 -17.11 6.02
N SER A 103 -18.52 -18.42 6.32
CA SER A 103 -18.13 -18.94 7.63
C SER A 103 -16.62 -18.82 7.88
N ARG A 104 -15.78 -18.96 6.85
CA ARG A 104 -14.33 -18.75 6.97
C ARG A 104 -13.98 -17.28 7.12
N ALA A 105 -14.60 -16.39 6.35
CA ALA A 105 -14.44 -14.94 6.51
C ALA A 105 -14.75 -14.50 7.96
N GLU A 106 -15.93 -14.87 8.49
CA GLU A 106 -16.34 -14.52 9.85
C GLU A 106 -15.40 -15.10 10.92
N LYS A 107 -14.95 -16.35 10.75
CA LYS A 107 -13.96 -16.95 11.65
C LYS A 107 -12.66 -16.15 11.68
N THR A 108 -12.16 -15.74 10.52
CA THR A 108 -10.93 -14.97 10.39
C THR A 108 -11.09 -13.57 11.01
N ARG A 109 -12.19 -12.86 10.72
CA ARG A 109 -12.50 -11.56 11.34
C ARG A 109 -12.54 -11.62 12.85
N ALA A 110 -13.27 -12.59 13.39
CA ALA A 110 -13.39 -12.78 14.83
C ALA A 110 -12.03 -13.06 15.47
N ALA A 111 -11.14 -13.81 14.80
CA ALA A 111 -9.79 -14.04 15.27
C ALA A 111 -8.94 -12.76 15.27
N ILE A 112 -9.00 -11.96 14.20
CA ILE A 112 -8.31 -10.66 14.12
C ILE A 112 -8.77 -9.74 15.25
N LEU A 113 -10.08 -9.53 15.40
CA LEU A 113 -10.64 -8.66 16.44
C LEU A 113 -10.31 -9.13 17.86
N LYS A 114 -10.22 -10.44 18.08
CA LYS A 114 -9.91 -10.99 19.40
C LYS A 114 -8.42 -10.89 19.75
N LYS A 115 -7.54 -11.08 18.76
CA LYS A 115 -6.12 -11.36 19.00
C LYS A 115 -5.19 -10.23 18.56
N MET A 116 -5.57 -9.49 17.53
CA MET A 116 -4.72 -8.53 16.83
C MET A 116 -5.20 -7.09 16.96
N TRP A 117 -6.47 -6.87 17.30
CA TRP A 117 -7.01 -5.54 17.60
C TRP A 117 -6.75 -5.16 19.05
N ASN A 118 -6.18 -3.97 19.27
CA ASN A 118 -6.06 -3.34 20.57
C ASN A 118 -6.93 -2.08 20.62
N ALA A 119 -7.97 -2.10 21.44
CA ALA A 119 -8.92 -0.99 21.56
C ALA A 119 -8.37 0.23 22.31
N GLU A 120 -7.38 0.05 23.20
CA GLU A 120 -6.72 1.14 23.94
C GLU A 120 -5.83 1.96 23.00
N ASP A 121 -5.07 1.28 22.16
CA ASP A 121 -4.18 1.90 21.17
C ASP A 121 -4.91 2.31 19.88
N ALA A 122 -6.16 1.83 19.73
CA ALA A 122 -6.94 1.85 18.50
C ALA A 122 -6.15 1.40 17.27
N ALA A 123 -5.40 0.30 17.42
CA ALA A 123 -4.45 -0.19 16.44
C ALA A 123 -4.54 -1.71 16.25
N PHE A 124 -4.08 -2.15 15.08
CA PHE A 124 -3.89 -3.55 14.78
C PHE A 124 -2.41 -3.93 14.92
N TYR A 125 -2.15 -5.13 15.45
CA TYR A 125 -0.82 -5.67 15.67
C TYR A 125 -0.70 -7.10 15.12
N ASP A 126 0.48 -7.42 14.61
CA ASP A 126 0.84 -8.80 14.29
C ASP A 126 0.98 -9.63 15.58
N TYR A 127 0.97 -10.96 15.45
CA TYR A 127 1.19 -11.86 16.57
C TYR A 127 2.31 -12.85 16.28
N ASP A 128 3.31 -12.92 17.15
CA ASP A 128 4.35 -13.93 17.09
C ASP A 128 3.86 -15.20 17.81
N LEU A 129 3.52 -16.23 17.02
CA LEU A 129 3.06 -17.51 17.52
C LEU A 129 4.18 -18.31 18.19
N PHE A 130 5.44 -18.05 17.86
CA PHE A 130 6.57 -18.74 18.47
C PHE A 130 6.80 -18.25 19.90
N SER A 131 6.77 -16.93 20.14
CA SER A 131 6.87 -16.37 21.50
C SER A 131 5.53 -16.33 22.24
N ASP A 132 4.42 -16.53 21.54
CA ASP A 132 3.06 -16.40 22.05
C ASP A 132 2.74 -14.97 22.53
N GLU A 133 3.17 -13.97 21.76
CA GLU A 133 3.05 -12.56 22.12
C GLU A 133 2.54 -11.69 20.96
N VAL A 134 1.85 -10.60 21.31
CA VAL A 134 1.49 -9.53 20.36
C VAL A 134 2.73 -8.70 20.05
N ILE A 135 2.97 -8.42 18.77
CA ILE A 135 4.08 -7.58 18.33
C ILE A 135 3.63 -6.12 18.34
N LYS A 136 4.11 -5.34 19.31
CA LYS A 136 3.70 -3.94 19.54
C LYS A 136 4.43 -2.92 18.67
N GLU A 137 4.52 -3.20 17.37
CA GLU A 137 5.04 -2.27 16.36
C GLU A 137 3.85 -1.63 15.63
N ARG A 138 3.73 -0.30 15.66
CA ARG A 138 2.61 0.42 15.00
C ARG A 138 2.91 0.59 13.52
N ILE A 139 2.77 -0.50 12.79
CA ILE A 139 2.96 -0.52 11.35
C ILE A 139 1.74 0.13 10.68
N GLY A 140 1.93 1.18 9.88
CA GLY A 140 0.86 1.82 9.11
C GLY A 140 0.21 0.85 8.11
N GLY A 141 0.95 -0.17 7.65
CA GLY A 141 0.39 -1.28 6.87
C GLY A 141 -0.73 -2.05 7.57
N ALA A 142 -0.74 -2.12 8.91
CA ALA A 142 -1.76 -2.80 9.70
C ALA A 142 -3.06 -2.00 9.78
N MET A 143 -3.03 -0.70 9.50
CA MET A 143 -4.26 0.11 9.38
C MET A 143 -5.14 -0.37 8.23
N ALA A 144 -4.59 -1.05 7.22
CA ALA A 144 -5.37 -1.72 6.19
C ALA A 144 -6.25 -2.87 6.74
N GLY A 145 -6.16 -3.22 8.04
CA GLY A 145 -7.04 -4.16 8.73
C GLY A 145 -8.54 -3.88 8.49
N ILE A 146 -8.92 -2.61 8.36
CA ILE A 146 -10.31 -2.21 8.10
C ILE A 146 -10.82 -2.63 6.71
N TYR A 147 -9.94 -3.06 5.80
CA TYR A 147 -10.32 -3.56 4.48
C TYR A 147 -11.14 -4.85 4.54
N GLY A 148 -10.81 -5.71 5.51
CA GLY A 148 -11.43 -7.03 5.69
C GLY A 148 -12.13 -7.21 7.03
N VAL A 149 -12.09 -6.21 7.91
CA VAL A 149 -12.67 -6.24 9.26
C VAL A 149 -13.48 -4.97 9.52
N THR A 150 -14.74 -5.14 9.94
CA THR A 150 -15.57 -4.01 10.37
C THR A 150 -15.43 -3.83 11.89
N LEU A 151 -14.86 -2.71 12.31
CA LEU A 151 -14.76 -2.36 13.72
C LEU A 151 -16.13 -1.94 14.29
N PRO A 152 -16.40 -2.19 15.59
CA PRO A 152 -17.51 -1.57 16.29
C PRO A 152 -17.45 -0.04 16.21
N ARG A 153 -18.61 0.64 16.32
CA ARG A 153 -18.71 2.10 16.10
C ARG A 153 -17.73 2.93 16.94
N ASN A 154 -17.57 2.61 18.22
CA ASN A 154 -16.65 3.35 19.10
C ASN A 154 -15.19 3.10 18.71
N ASP A 155 -14.85 1.85 18.38
CA ASP A 155 -13.51 1.46 17.95
C ASP A 155 -13.15 2.13 16.63
N MET A 156 -14.08 2.18 15.66
CA MET A 156 -13.86 2.90 14.40
C MET A 156 -13.67 4.40 14.63
N LYS A 157 -14.42 5.02 15.55
CA LYS A 157 -14.22 6.44 15.88
C LYS A 157 -12.82 6.71 16.44
N ASN A 158 -12.34 5.86 17.34
CA ASN A 158 -10.99 5.98 17.90
C ASN A 158 -9.92 5.69 16.82
N PHE A 159 -10.15 4.68 15.98
CA PHE A 159 -9.30 4.36 14.85
C PHE A 159 -9.17 5.54 13.88
N LEU A 160 -10.28 6.17 13.50
CA LEU A 160 -10.28 7.35 12.64
C LEU A 160 -9.50 8.51 13.27
N THR A 161 -9.54 8.65 14.61
CA THR A 161 -8.75 9.65 15.33
C THR A 161 -7.25 9.38 15.21
N VAL A 162 -6.82 8.13 15.35
CA VAL A 162 -5.42 7.72 15.15
C VAL A 162 -5.02 7.86 13.69
N LEU A 163 -5.88 7.46 12.77
CA LEU A 163 -5.63 7.58 11.33
C LEU A 163 -5.49 9.05 10.93
N ASP A 164 -6.26 9.97 11.50
CA ASP A 164 -6.22 11.41 11.19
C ASP A 164 -5.02 12.15 11.81
N SER A 165 -4.13 11.45 12.53
CA SER A 165 -2.99 12.07 13.21
C SER A 165 -1.93 12.63 12.24
N GLU A 166 -1.00 13.44 12.75
CA GLU A 166 0.11 13.98 11.95
C GLU A 166 1.01 12.86 11.43
N GLU A 167 1.24 11.83 12.23
CA GLU A 167 2.15 10.73 11.94
C GLU A 167 1.60 9.74 10.91
N ALA A 168 0.27 9.67 10.78
CA ALA A 168 -0.42 8.82 9.81
C ALA A 168 -0.85 9.60 8.56
N MET A 169 -1.48 10.77 8.74
CA MET A 169 -2.10 11.55 7.66
C MET A 169 -1.35 12.83 7.28
N GLY A 170 -0.34 13.25 8.05
CA GLY A 170 0.38 14.50 7.78
C GLY A 170 -0.50 15.75 7.90
N ARG A 171 -1.50 15.74 8.80
CA ARG A 171 -2.59 16.74 8.87
C ARG A 171 -2.34 17.94 9.79
N LEU A 172 -1.12 18.23 10.25
CA LEU A 172 -0.84 19.41 11.07
C LEU A 172 0.28 20.31 10.49
N GLY A 173 -0.06 21.57 10.19
CA GLY A 173 0.91 22.64 9.92
C GLY A 173 1.28 22.89 8.45
N ASN A 174 2.44 23.54 8.23
CA ASN A 174 2.92 24.07 6.94
C ASN A 174 3.75 23.06 6.11
N GLN A 175 3.86 21.81 6.55
CA GLN A 175 4.50 20.74 5.76
C GLN A 175 3.47 19.67 5.48
N THR A 176 2.98 19.61 4.24
CA THR A 176 2.07 18.53 3.82
C THR A 176 2.90 17.29 3.51
N GLY A 177 3.03 16.39 4.47
CA GLY A 177 3.49 15.03 4.20
C GLY A 177 2.53 14.27 3.27
N PHE A 178 2.93 13.06 2.90
CA PHE A 178 2.17 12.15 2.06
C PHE A 178 1.80 10.88 2.85
N PRO A 179 0.51 10.64 3.09
CA PRO A 179 0.05 9.43 3.75
C PRO A 179 -0.15 8.26 2.78
N LEU A 180 -0.24 7.02 3.25
CA LEU A 180 -0.03 6.54 4.62
C LEU A 180 1.33 5.82 4.66
N PRO A 181 2.29 6.25 5.51
CA PRO A 181 3.56 5.56 5.62
C PRO A 181 3.36 4.15 6.18
N THR A 182 4.21 3.20 5.75
CA THR A 182 4.15 1.80 6.23
C THR A 182 4.52 1.64 7.71
N MET A 183 5.15 2.66 8.29
CA MET A 183 5.40 2.85 9.72
C MET A 183 5.03 4.29 10.08
N LEU A 184 4.39 4.52 11.23
CA LEU A 184 4.11 5.89 11.66
C LEU A 184 5.42 6.67 11.81
N THR A 185 5.41 7.95 11.42
CA THR A 185 6.65 8.74 11.28
C THR A 185 7.35 9.05 12.60
N ASN A 186 6.67 8.84 13.74
CA ASN A 186 7.21 9.01 15.08
C ASN A 186 7.80 7.72 15.69
N GLU A 187 7.69 6.59 15.01
CA GLU A 187 8.25 5.32 15.50
C GLU A 187 9.77 5.31 15.33
N GLU A 188 10.49 4.75 16.31
CA GLU A 188 11.96 4.68 16.28
C GLU A 188 12.48 3.88 15.08
N THR A 189 11.70 2.90 14.62
CA THR A 189 12.02 2.05 13.47
C THR A 189 11.65 2.67 12.11
N TYR A 190 11.13 3.91 12.09
CA TYR A 190 10.79 4.62 10.85
C TYR A 190 12.03 4.97 10.02
N MET A 191 12.04 4.51 8.77
CA MET A 191 13.05 4.79 7.77
C MET A 191 12.36 5.24 6.48
N PRO A 192 12.42 6.53 6.10
CA PRO A 192 11.52 7.13 5.10
C PRO A 192 11.60 6.49 3.70
N ASN A 193 12.74 5.90 3.35
CA ASN A 193 13.02 5.38 2.01
C ASN A 193 13.22 3.85 1.99
N ASN A 194 13.26 3.20 3.16
CA ASN A 194 13.62 1.79 3.26
C ASN A 194 12.39 0.88 3.19
N TYR A 195 11.99 0.50 1.97
CA TYR A 195 11.03 -0.56 1.68
C TYR A 195 9.76 -0.54 2.56
N TRP A 196 9.59 -1.48 3.51
CA TRP A 196 8.42 -1.59 4.39
C TRP A 196 8.60 -0.93 5.78
N ARG A 197 9.59 -0.03 5.92
CA ARG A 197 9.93 0.62 7.20
C ARG A 197 9.51 2.08 7.28
N GLY A 198 8.67 2.58 6.37
CA GLY A 198 8.36 4.00 6.35
C GLY A 198 7.75 4.51 5.06
N PRO A 199 8.21 4.09 3.86
CA PRO A 199 7.62 4.55 2.61
C PRO A 199 6.11 4.33 2.54
N VAL A 200 5.46 5.15 1.71
CA VAL A 200 4.06 5.02 1.32
C VAL A 200 3.94 4.03 0.17
N TRP A 201 2.93 3.16 0.28
CA TRP A 201 2.63 2.15 -0.73
C TRP A 201 1.19 2.27 -1.20
N ILE A 202 1.01 2.35 -2.53
CA ILE A 202 -0.30 2.63 -3.14
C ILE A 202 -1.32 1.52 -2.87
N ASN A 203 -0.89 0.26 -2.77
CA ASN A 203 -1.75 -0.86 -2.41
C ASN A 203 -2.26 -0.77 -0.96
N ILE A 204 -1.45 -0.26 -0.03
CA ILE A 204 -1.89 -0.03 1.36
C ILE A 204 -2.92 1.09 1.39
N ASN A 205 -2.61 2.24 0.76
CA ASN A 205 -3.56 3.35 0.66
C ASN A 205 -4.89 2.89 0.05
N TYR A 206 -4.83 2.12 -1.04
CA TYR A 206 -6.00 1.57 -1.70
C TYR A 206 -6.86 0.71 -0.74
N MET A 207 -6.26 -0.24 -0.01
CA MET A 207 -7.00 -1.09 0.93
C MET A 207 -7.63 -0.28 2.08
N VAL A 208 -6.93 0.73 2.59
CA VAL A 208 -7.48 1.64 3.61
C VAL A 208 -8.66 2.44 3.04
N ILE A 209 -8.52 3.01 1.84
CA ILE A 209 -9.61 3.72 1.14
C ILE A 209 -10.83 2.81 0.99
N GLU A 210 -10.65 1.59 0.49
CA GLU A 210 -11.74 0.62 0.32
C GLU A 210 -12.42 0.25 1.64
N GLY A 211 -11.66 0.11 2.73
CA GLY A 211 -12.20 -0.13 4.07
C GLY A 211 -13.03 1.05 4.58
N LEU A 212 -12.53 2.28 4.42
CA LEU A 212 -13.23 3.50 4.80
C LEU A 212 -14.52 3.70 3.99
N LEU A 213 -14.46 3.48 2.67
CA LEU A 213 -15.62 3.49 1.79
C LEU A 213 -16.63 2.42 2.21
N SER A 214 -16.18 1.22 2.57
CA SER A 214 -17.09 0.15 3.01
C SER A 214 -17.78 0.49 4.34
N TYR A 215 -17.12 1.23 5.22
CA TYR A 215 -17.70 1.66 6.50
C TYR A 215 -18.76 2.76 6.33
N GLY A 216 -18.50 3.73 5.46
CA GLY A 216 -19.52 4.62 4.88
C GLY A 216 -20.11 5.70 5.80
N THR A 217 -19.48 6.01 6.94
CA THR A 217 -19.82 7.24 7.68
C THR A 217 -19.25 8.47 6.99
N GLU A 218 -19.78 9.66 7.30
CA GLU A 218 -19.31 10.93 6.75
C GLU A 218 -17.82 11.15 7.04
N GLU A 219 -17.40 10.91 8.29
CA GLU A 219 -16.01 11.07 8.69
C GLU A 219 -15.08 10.09 7.97
N ALA A 220 -15.50 8.82 7.81
CA ALA A 220 -14.72 7.84 7.07
C ALA A 220 -14.60 8.20 5.58
N LEU A 221 -15.66 8.74 5.00
CA LEU A 221 -15.66 9.20 3.61
C LEU A 221 -14.72 10.39 3.41
N GLU A 222 -14.74 11.38 4.30
CA GLU A 222 -13.81 12.52 4.25
C GLU A 222 -12.35 12.08 4.36
N THR A 223 -12.05 11.14 5.26
CA THR A 223 -10.70 10.55 5.38
C THR A 223 -10.31 9.81 4.10
N ALA A 224 -11.23 9.03 3.50
CA ALA A 224 -10.98 8.30 2.26
C ALA A 224 -10.68 9.25 1.09
N GLN A 225 -11.44 10.33 0.95
CA GLN A 225 -11.27 11.34 -0.10
C GLN A 225 -9.92 12.06 0.01
N TYR A 226 -9.49 12.39 1.23
CA TYR A 226 -8.19 12.98 1.47
C TYR A 226 -7.04 12.02 1.12
N LEU A 227 -7.11 10.77 1.61
CA LEU A 227 -6.10 9.76 1.32
C LEU A 227 -6.01 9.47 -0.18
N PHE A 228 -7.16 9.42 -0.87
CA PHE A 228 -7.22 9.30 -2.33
C PHE A 228 -6.53 10.47 -3.03
N ARG A 229 -6.82 11.73 -2.65
CA ARG A 229 -6.18 12.92 -3.22
C ARG A 229 -4.66 12.85 -3.08
N LYS A 230 -4.18 12.55 -1.87
CA LYS A 230 -2.75 12.42 -1.59
C LYS A 230 -2.09 11.27 -2.35
N THR A 231 -2.80 10.16 -2.53
CA THR A 231 -2.34 9.04 -3.34
C THR A 231 -2.16 9.44 -4.81
N LEU A 232 -3.04 10.29 -5.35
CA LEU A 232 -2.87 10.85 -6.70
C LEU A 232 -1.71 11.84 -6.77
N ASP A 233 -1.52 12.68 -5.74
CA ASP A 233 -0.39 13.62 -5.68
C ASP A 233 0.96 12.88 -5.76
N LEU A 234 1.11 11.76 -5.04
CA LEU A 234 2.30 10.89 -5.09
C LEU A 234 2.63 10.47 -6.53
N VAL A 235 1.63 9.97 -7.26
CA VAL A 235 1.81 9.46 -8.62
C VAL A 235 1.99 10.62 -9.62
N GLN A 236 1.40 11.78 -9.38
CA GLN A 236 1.63 12.98 -10.19
C GLN A 236 3.06 13.50 -10.04
N ILE A 237 3.63 13.44 -8.83
CA ILE A 237 4.99 13.91 -8.53
C ILE A 237 6.03 12.87 -9.00
N GLY A 238 5.95 11.64 -8.48
CA GLY A 238 6.96 10.61 -8.68
C GLY A 238 6.75 9.70 -9.90
N GLY A 239 5.55 9.66 -10.47
CA GLY A 239 5.17 8.69 -11.50
C GLY A 239 4.73 7.35 -10.89
N PHE A 240 4.74 6.28 -11.70
CA PHE A 240 4.30 4.94 -11.27
C PHE A 240 5.47 4.13 -10.70
N PHE A 241 5.79 4.35 -9.44
CA PHE A 241 6.85 3.62 -8.72
C PHE A 241 6.28 2.65 -7.68
N GLU A 242 7.15 1.78 -7.18
CA GLU A 242 6.84 0.76 -6.19
C GLU A 242 6.38 1.37 -4.87
N TYR A 243 7.10 2.39 -4.37
CA TYR A 243 6.78 3.14 -3.15
C TYR A 243 7.36 4.56 -3.20
N PHE A 244 6.95 5.39 -2.24
CA PHE A 244 7.28 6.81 -2.20
C PHE A 244 7.67 7.24 -0.79
N SER A 245 8.59 8.18 -0.67
CA SER A 245 8.86 8.84 0.62
C SER A 245 7.61 9.57 1.11
N ALA A 246 7.25 9.34 2.38
CA ALA A 246 6.13 10.02 3.02
C ALA A 246 6.41 11.52 3.29
N LEU A 247 7.65 11.96 3.17
CA LEU A 247 8.07 13.33 3.48
C LEU A 247 7.93 14.26 2.27
N ASP A 248 8.29 13.77 1.08
CA ASP A 248 8.46 14.62 -0.10
C ASP A 248 7.97 13.99 -1.41
N ALA A 249 7.32 12.81 -1.35
CA ALA A 249 6.84 12.04 -2.50
C ALA A 249 7.95 11.61 -3.48
N SER A 250 9.22 11.63 -3.07
CA SER A 250 10.29 11.10 -3.91
C SER A 250 10.02 9.61 -4.20
N PRO A 251 10.10 9.18 -5.48
CA PRO A 251 9.82 7.81 -5.86
C PRO A 251 11.00 6.88 -5.56
N HIS A 252 10.71 5.66 -5.12
CA HIS A 252 11.71 4.65 -4.77
C HIS A 252 11.30 3.25 -5.28
N GLY A 253 12.27 2.34 -5.32
CA GLY A 253 12.08 0.97 -5.80
C GLY A 253 11.89 0.87 -7.31
N GLY A 254 11.17 -0.15 -7.77
CA GLY A 254 10.94 -0.37 -9.20
C GLY A 254 10.11 0.74 -9.86
N GLY A 255 10.59 1.27 -10.99
CA GLY A 255 9.81 2.14 -11.88
C GLY A 255 8.81 1.36 -12.75
N ASP A 256 7.88 2.08 -13.40
CA ASP A 256 6.78 1.54 -14.21
C ASP A 256 6.00 0.42 -13.48
N PHE A 257 5.80 0.61 -12.18
CA PHE A 257 5.32 -0.43 -11.29
C PHE A 257 3.84 -0.74 -11.51
N SER A 258 3.55 -1.99 -11.88
CA SER A 258 2.25 -2.36 -12.46
C SER A 258 1.09 -2.19 -11.49
N TRP A 259 1.24 -2.55 -10.21
CA TRP A 259 0.10 -2.39 -9.28
C TRP A 259 -0.25 -0.92 -9.06
N THR A 260 0.74 -0.03 -9.13
CA THR A 260 0.56 1.40 -8.86
C THR A 260 -0.29 1.97 -9.98
N ALA A 261 0.03 1.61 -11.22
CA ALA A 261 -0.80 1.94 -12.38
C ALA A 261 -2.21 1.33 -12.27
N SER A 262 -2.32 0.03 -11.95
CA SER A 262 -3.61 -0.67 -11.94
C SER A 262 -4.58 -0.12 -10.89
N LEU A 263 -4.10 0.17 -9.67
CA LEU A 263 -4.94 0.63 -8.57
C LEU A 263 -5.35 2.10 -8.77
N VAL A 264 -4.48 2.92 -9.36
CA VAL A 264 -4.84 4.27 -9.78
C VAL A 264 -5.93 4.23 -10.84
N ILE A 265 -5.80 3.37 -11.86
CA ILE A 265 -6.84 3.17 -12.88
C ILE A 265 -8.16 2.75 -12.24
N ASP A 266 -8.14 1.80 -11.32
CA ASP A 266 -9.34 1.34 -10.62
C ASP A 266 -10.04 2.50 -9.88
N MET A 267 -9.30 3.27 -9.06
CA MET A 267 -9.88 4.38 -8.29
C MET A 267 -10.43 5.55 -9.13
N ILE A 268 -9.95 5.73 -10.37
CA ILE A 268 -10.35 6.86 -11.23
C ILE A 268 -11.32 6.45 -12.35
N CYS A 269 -11.36 5.17 -12.73
CA CYS A 269 -12.17 4.69 -13.85
C CYS A 269 -13.43 3.92 -13.42
N ASP A 270 -13.53 3.46 -12.17
CA ASP A 270 -14.79 3.00 -11.60
C ASP A 270 -15.69 4.22 -11.30
N PRO A 271 -16.82 4.42 -12.01
CA PRO A 271 -17.64 5.62 -11.85
C PRO A 271 -18.22 5.79 -10.45
N ASP A 272 -18.70 4.70 -9.84
CA ASP A 272 -19.36 4.73 -8.53
C ASP A 272 -18.33 5.06 -7.44
N LYS A 273 -17.14 4.45 -7.55
CA LYS A 273 -16.03 4.72 -6.64
C LYS A 273 -15.50 6.13 -6.82
N HIS A 274 -15.30 6.56 -8.07
CA HIS A 274 -14.78 7.88 -8.39
C HIS A 274 -15.71 8.98 -7.90
N GLU A 275 -17.02 8.84 -8.10
CA GLU A 275 -18.02 9.78 -7.60
C GLU A 275 -17.89 9.95 -6.08
N ARG A 276 -17.89 8.84 -5.33
CA ARG A 276 -17.75 8.86 -3.87
C ARG A 276 -16.45 9.52 -3.41
N LEU A 277 -15.35 9.26 -4.11
CA LEU A 277 -14.02 9.80 -3.79
C LEU A 277 -13.82 11.26 -4.22
N THR A 278 -14.73 11.82 -5.02
CA THR A 278 -14.62 13.20 -5.52
C THR A 278 -15.77 14.11 -5.07
N ALA A 279 -16.78 13.58 -4.39
CA ALA A 279 -18.02 14.27 -4.06
C ALA A 279 -17.90 15.50 -3.11
N ALA A 280 -16.79 15.72 -2.40
CA ALA A 280 -16.71 16.81 -1.40
C ALA A 280 -16.14 18.14 -1.94
N ASN A 281 -17.06 19.02 -2.39
CA ASN A 281 -17.22 20.46 -2.05
C ASN A 281 -17.96 21.26 -3.14
N VAL A 282 -19.24 20.96 -3.39
CA VAL A 282 -20.14 21.84 -4.20
C VAL A 282 -20.70 23.02 -3.37
N ALA A 283 -20.18 23.25 -2.16
CA ALA A 283 -20.63 24.34 -1.28
C ALA A 283 -19.51 25.33 -0.90
N SER A 284 -18.71 25.80 -1.86
CA SER A 284 -18.02 27.10 -1.75
C SER A 284 -17.49 27.56 -3.11
N ASN A 285 -18.17 28.55 -3.69
CA ASN A 285 -17.72 29.45 -4.76
C ASN A 285 -16.99 28.86 -5.98
N GLY A 286 -17.74 28.75 -7.07
CA GLY A 286 -17.17 28.75 -8.42
C GLY A 286 -16.80 27.35 -8.90
N SER A 287 -17.49 26.92 -9.93
CA SER A 287 -17.18 25.75 -10.74
C SER A 287 -15.73 25.77 -11.22
N GLU A 288 -14.85 25.03 -10.56
CA GLU A 288 -13.61 24.51 -11.14
C GLU A 288 -13.75 23.00 -11.32
N VAL A 289 -13.99 22.60 -12.56
CA VAL A 289 -13.59 21.27 -13.02
C VAL A 289 -12.08 21.22 -12.86
N VAL A 290 -11.59 20.49 -11.85
CA VAL A 290 -10.16 20.27 -11.68
C VAL A 290 -9.69 19.39 -12.85
N TYR A 291 -9.25 20.05 -13.91
CA TYR A 291 -8.44 19.42 -14.93
C TYR A 291 -7.14 19.00 -14.25
N PHE A 292 -6.95 17.69 -14.06
CA PHE A 292 -5.67 17.13 -13.65
C PHE A 292 -4.60 17.56 -14.66
N SER A 293 -3.80 18.55 -14.29
CA SER A 293 -2.78 19.17 -15.14
C SER A 293 -1.61 18.20 -15.32
N GLY A 294 -1.78 17.28 -16.27
CA GLY A 294 -0.76 16.33 -16.69
C GLY A 294 -1.30 14.96 -17.11
N ILE A 295 -2.55 14.63 -16.78
CA ILE A 295 -3.20 13.36 -17.13
C ILE A 295 -4.56 13.69 -17.76
N THR A 296 -4.68 13.55 -19.08
CA THR A 296 -5.97 13.58 -19.76
C THR A 296 -6.49 12.15 -19.86
N ILE A 297 -7.53 11.82 -19.09
CA ILE A 297 -8.28 10.57 -19.25
C ILE A 297 -9.47 10.89 -20.15
N SER A 298 -9.37 10.52 -21.43
CA SER A 298 -10.50 10.61 -22.35
C SER A 298 -11.30 9.31 -22.28
N VAL A 299 -12.39 9.31 -21.53
CA VAL A 299 -13.37 8.21 -21.59
C VAL A 299 -14.30 8.47 -22.78
N LEU A 300 -14.02 7.81 -23.91
CA LEU A 300 -14.91 7.82 -25.07
C LEU A 300 -16.01 6.77 -24.86
N VAL A 301 -17.25 7.22 -24.73
CA VAL A 301 -18.44 6.36 -24.71
C VAL A 301 -18.48 5.57 -26.02
N GLY A 302 -18.22 4.26 -25.94
CA GLY A 302 -18.27 3.34 -27.10
C GLY A 302 -17.07 2.40 -27.28
N GLY A 303 -16.00 2.54 -26.49
CA GLY A 303 -14.87 1.61 -26.53
C GLY A 303 -13.74 2.07 -25.61
N LEU A 304 -13.38 1.26 -24.63
CA LEU A 304 -12.41 1.63 -23.61
C LEU A 304 -11.00 1.77 -24.24
N THR A 305 -10.48 2.99 -24.30
CA THR A 305 -9.05 3.26 -24.53
C THR A 305 -8.56 4.14 -23.39
N VAL A 306 -7.78 3.57 -22.47
CA VAL A 306 -7.11 4.33 -21.40
C VAL A 306 -5.77 4.80 -21.94
N ALA A 307 -5.63 6.09 -22.25
CA ALA A 307 -4.37 6.68 -22.67
C ALA A 307 -3.81 7.57 -21.55
N VAL A 308 -2.79 7.10 -20.86
CA VAL A 308 -2.02 7.93 -19.91
C VAL A 308 -0.96 8.70 -20.70
N ILE A 309 -1.28 9.92 -21.14
CA ILE A 309 -0.35 10.74 -21.94
C ILE A 309 0.45 11.65 -21.00
N ARG A 310 1.70 11.27 -20.73
CA ARG A 310 2.66 12.14 -20.00
C ARG A 310 3.16 13.22 -20.95
N LYS A 311 2.79 14.48 -20.73
CA LYS A 311 3.35 15.61 -21.49
C LYS A 311 4.81 15.81 -21.05
N ARG A 312 5.78 15.31 -21.84
CA ARG A 312 7.20 15.66 -21.65
C ARG A 312 7.36 17.18 -21.82
N THR A 313 7.52 17.92 -20.74
CA THR A 313 8.01 19.30 -20.79
C THR A 313 9.49 19.26 -21.18
N ARG A 314 9.80 19.56 -22.44
CA ARG A 314 11.17 19.90 -22.83
C ARG A 314 11.52 21.25 -22.18
N GLY A 315 12.41 21.20 -21.19
CA GLY A 315 13.16 22.37 -20.73
C GLY A 315 13.90 23.02 -21.90
N GLY A 316 13.88 24.36 -21.91
CA GLY A 316 14.11 25.17 -23.09
C GLY A 316 15.56 25.28 -23.57
N GLN A 317 15.68 25.75 -24.82
CA GLN A 317 16.67 26.73 -25.28
C GLN A 317 16.21 27.28 -26.64
N GLY A 318 16.31 28.60 -26.82
CA GLY A 318 16.44 29.23 -28.13
C GLY A 318 15.16 29.72 -28.82
N GLY A 319 14.52 30.74 -28.26
CA GLY A 319 13.70 31.64 -29.06
C GLY A 319 14.58 32.76 -29.62
N GLN A 320 14.83 32.78 -30.93
CA GLN A 320 14.90 34.03 -31.69
C GLN A 320 14.45 33.80 -33.13
N ARG A 321 13.44 34.59 -33.51
CA ARG A 321 12.85 34.69 -34.84
C ARG A 321 13.86 35.24 -35.84
N VAL A 322 13.86 34.70 -37.06
CA VAL A 322 14.10 35.50 -38.27
C VAL A 322 12.97 35.22 -39.25
N SER A 323 12.47 36.31 -39.83
CA SER A 323 11.30 36.44 -40.68
C SER A 323 11.50 35.88 -42.09
N SER A 324 10.37 35.62 -42.74
CA SER A 324 10.18 35.36 -44.16
C SER A 324 10.85 36.38 -45.09
N SER A 325 11.66 35.92 -46.05
CA SER A 325 11.64 36.34 -47.47
C SER A 325 12.56 35.44 -48.30
N ASP A 326 12.25 35.35 -49.60
CA ASP A 326 13.08 34.89 -50.72
C ASP A 326 13.12 33.37 -50.95
N ALA A 327 12.32 32.78 -51.84
CA ALA A 327 12.23 32.95 -53.30
C ALA A 327 13.50 32.53 -54.06
N ALA A 328 13.34 31.46 -54.86
CA ALA A 328 13.97 31.17 -56.14
C ALA A 328 15.51 30.95 -56.21
N GLU A 329 15.84 29.73 -56.67
CA GLU A 329 16.73 29.43 -57.81
C GLU A 329 18.07 30.18 -57.97
N SER A 330 19.15 29.39 -57.87
CA SER A 330 20.32 29.34 -58.76
C SER A 330 20.80 30.63 -59.45
N MET A 331 21.98 31.12 -59.05
CA MET A 331 23.23 31.09 -59.84
C MET A 331 24.41 31.59 -59.01
#